data_AF-K1UM53-F1
#
_entry.id   AF-K1UM53-F1
#
_cell.length_a   1.000
_cell.length_b   1.000
_cell.length_c   1.000
_cell.angle_alpha   90.00
_cell.angle_beta   90.00
_cell.angle_gamma   90.00
#
_symmetry.space_group_name_H-M   'P 1'
#
loop_
_entity.id
_entity.type
_entity.pdbx_description
1 polymer ?
#
loop_
_entity_poly.entity_id
_entity_poly.type
_entity_poly.pdbx_seq_one_letter_code
_entity_poly.pdbx_strand_id
1 'polypeptide(L)' 'KAWFNGREKGEKAIEITRQLALKFIEGQIGLNEWLSRYYPKQMSVYYKAIEHARQQILGF' A
#
# COMPACT_ATOMS: atom_id res chain seq x y z
N LYS A 1 5.95 11.76 2.20
CA LYS A 1 6.42 10.38 1.93
C LYS A 1 5.34 9.44 2.44
N ALA A 2 5.00 8.37 1.74
CA ALA A 2 4.06 7.40 2.27
C ALA A 2 4.75 6.58 3.38
N TRP A 3 4.11 6.38 4.54
CA TRP A 3 4.71 5.78 5.75
C TRP A 3 3.82 4.69 6.35
N PHE A 4 3.13 3.91 5.52
CA PHE A 4 2.19 2.88 5.99
C PHE A 4 2.82 1.50 6.22
N ASN A 5 4.14 1.36 6.00
CA ASN A 5 4.85 0.08 6.14
C ASN A 5 5.98 0.08 7.19
N GLY A 6 5.99 1.06 8.11
CA GLY A 6 6.92 1.11 9.24
C GLY A 6 8.39 1.42 8.91
N ARG A 7 8.71 1.83 7.67
CA ARG A 7 10.09 2.23 7.28
C ARG A 7 10.30 3.73 7.39
N GLU A 8 11.47 4.15 7.89
CA GLU A 8 11.88 5.57 7.90
C GLU A 8 11.92 6.19 6.49
N LYS A 9 12.38 5.39 5.50
CA LYS A 9 12.43 5.80 4.09
C LYS A 9 11.18 5.30 3.36
N GLY A 10 10.19 6.20 3.28
CA GLY A 10 8.98 6.02 2.47
C GLY A 10 9.16 6.40 1.00
N GLU A 11 8.26 5.91 0.15
CA GLU A 11 8.16 6.37 -1.24
C GLU A 11 7.73 7.85 -1.29
N LYS A 12 8.13 8.56 -2.34
CA LYS A 12 7.73 9.96 -2.53
C LYS A 12 6.21 10.03 -2.64
N ALA A 13 5.63 11.09 -2.09
CA ALA A 13 4.20 11.34 -2.30
C ALA A 13 3.97 11.55 -3.79
N ILE A 14 2.86 11.01 -4.29
CA ILE A 14 2.43 11.21 -5.66
C ILE A 14 1.33 12.28 -5.70
N GLU A 15 1.43 13.18 -6.65
CA GLU A 15 0.33 14.10 -6.95
C GLU A 15 -0.77 13.34 -7.68
N ILE A 16 -2.03 13.64 -7.37
CA ILE A 16 -3.19 12.96 -7.94
C ILE A 16 -4.14 13.99 -8.52
N THR A 17 -4.78 13.64 -9.62
CA THR A 17 -5.79 14.52 -10.23
C THR A 17 -7.08 14.47 -9.41
N ARG A 18 -7.89 15.53 -9.52
CA ARG A 18 -9.26 15.55 -8.94
C ARG A 18 -10.09 14.34 -9.38
N GLN A 19 -9.98 13.95 -10.65
CA GLN A 19 -10.71 12.79 -11.19
C GLN A 19 -10.31 11.49 -10.50
N LEU A 20 -9.01 11.27 -10.29
CA LEU A 20 -8.52 10.12 -9.54
C LEU A 20 -9.01 10.12 -8.08
N ALA A 21 -9.02 11.29 -7.44
CA ALA A 21 -9.58 11.43 -6.08
C ALA A 21 -11.07 11.09 -6.01
N LEU A 22 -11.87 11.55 -6.97
CA LEU A 22 -13.31 11.23 -7.06
C LEU A 22 -13.53 9.71 -7.22
N LYS A 23 -12.78 9.06 -8.12
CA LYS A 23 -12.86 7.61 -8.32
C LYS A 23 -12.56 6.83 -7.02
N PHE A 24 -11.60 7.29 -6.23
CA PHE A 24 -11.29 6.68 -4.94
C PHE A 24 -12.44 6.85 -3.93
N ILE A 25 -12.99 8.08 -3.80
CA ILE A 25 -14.10 8.39 -2.88
C ILE A 25 -15.38 7.61 -3.26
N GLU A 26 -15.66 7.47 -4.54
CA GLU A 26 -16.80 6.72 -5.07
C GLU A 26 -16.61 5.19 -5.00
N GLY A 27 -15.47 4.72 -4.45
CA GLY A 27 -15.18 3.29 -4.31
C GLY A 27 -14.84 2.58 -5.63
N GLN A 28 -14.63 3.33 -6.71
CA GLN A 28 -14.27 2.77 -8.03
C GLN A 28 -12.82 2.30 -8.09
N ILE A 29 -11.98 2.73 -7.15
CA ILE A 29 -10.62 2.21 -6.96
C ILE A 29 -10.44 1.84 -5.49
N GLY A 30 -10.17 0.57 -5.22
CA GLY A 30 -9.95 0.11 -3.86
C GLY A 30 -8.61 0.59 -3.28
N LEU A 31 -8.53 0.72 -1.95
CA LEU A 31 -7.31 1.15 -1.25
C LEU A 31 -6.08 0.30 -1.60
N ASN A 32 -6.20 -1.03 -1.56
CA ASN A 32 -5.08 -1.92 -1.88
C ASN A 32 -4.68 -1.84 -3.35
N GLU A 33 -5.63 -1.68 -4.27
CA GLU A 33 -5.34 -1.48 -5.69
C GLU A 33 -4.58 -0.16 -5.90
N TRP A 34 -5.05 0.91 -5.27
CA TRP A 34 -4.43 2.22 -5.32
C TRP A 34 -2.99 2.19 -4.79
N LEU A 35 -2.81 1.65 -3.58
CA LEU A 35 -1.49 1.57 -2.96
C LEU A 35 -0.54 0.67 -3.77
N SER A 36 -1.04 -0.42 -4.35
CA SER A 36 -0.21 -1.31 -5.19
C SER A 36 0.24 -0.63 -6.47
N ARG A 37 -0.61 0.22 -7.06
CA ARG A 37 -0.29 0.97 -8.28
C ARG A 37 0.72 2.10 -8.03
N TYR A 38 0.57 2.83 -6.93
CA TYR A 38 1.29 4.09 -6.71
C TYR A 38 2.40 4.02 -5.66
N TYR A 39 2.37 3.03 -4.78
CA TYR A 39 3.38 2.78 -3.75
C TYR A 39 3.83 1.30 -3.75
N PRO A 40 4.29 0.77 -4.90
CA PRO A 40 4.55 -0.65 -5.08
C PRO A 40 5.67 -1.18 -4.17
N LYS A 41 6.70 -0.37 -3.88
CA LYS A 41 7.82 -0.82 -3.03
C LYS A 41 7.35 -0.96 -1.59
N GLN A 42 6.49 -0.06 -1.12
CA GLN A 42 5.93 -0.15 0.21
C GLN A 42 4.94 -1.29 0.35
N MET A 43 4.07 -1.50 -0.64
CA MET A 43 3.14 -2.63 -0.66
C MET A 43 3.88 -3.98 -0.68
N SER A 44 5.00 -4.09 -1.40
CA SER A 44 5.82 -5.31 -1.38
C SER A 44 6.32 -5.66 0.03
N VAL A 45 6.77 -4.66 0.79
CA VAL A 45 7.22 -4.86 2.19
C VAL A 45 6.05 -5.22 3.08
N TYR A 46 4.92 -4.54 2.93
CA TYR A 46 3.69 -4.81 3.68
C TYR A 46 3.21 -6.25 3.49
N TYR A 47 3.11 -6.72 2.25
CA TYR A 47 2.70 -8.11 1.96
C TYR A 47 3.70 -9.14 2.49
N LYS A 48 5.01 -8.86 2.41
CA LYS A 48 6.03 -9.73 3.01
C LYS A 48 5.86 -9.85 4.52
N ALA A 49 5.55 -8.74 5.20
CA ALA A 49 5.33 -8.74 6.65
C ALA A 49 4.08 -9.58 7.03
N ILE A 50 2.99 -9.46 6.26
CA ILE A 50 1.80 -10.28 6.46
C ILE A 50 2.11 -11.77 6.25
N GLU A 51 2.79 -12.12 5.15
CA GLU A 51 3.10 -13.52 4.87
C GLU A 51 4.03 -14.11 5.93
N HIS A 52 5.01 -13.34 6.39
CA HIS A 52 5.88 -13.75 7.50
C HIS A 52 5.08 -13.97 8.80
N ALA A 53 4.18 -13.06 9.16
CA ALA A 53 3.32 -13.24 10.32
C ALA A 53 2.42 -14.49 10.19
N ARG A 54 1.92 -14.76 8.98
CA ARG A 54 1.12 -15.95 8.67
C ARG A 54 1.93 -17.24 8.86
N GLN A 55 3.17 -17.28 8.37
CA GLN A 55 4.08 -18.42 8.54
C GLN A 55 4.37 -18.69 10.01
N GLN A 56 4.67 -17.63 10.78
CA GLN A 56 4.92 -17.75 12.23
C GLN A 56 3.72 -18.33 12.99
N ILE A 57 2.49 -17.91 12.67
CA ILE A 57 1.28 -18.43 13.31
C ILE A 57 1.03 -19.89 12.93
N LEU A 58 1.32 -20.27 11.69
CA LEU A 58 1.10 -21.62 11.18
C LEU A 58 2.24 -22.60 11.51
N GLY A 59 3.35 -22.11 12.07
CA GLY A 59 4.52 -22.92 12.44
C GLY A 59 5.35 -23.41 11.25
N PHE A 60 5.32 -22.70 10.12
CA PHE A 60 6.19 -22.94 8.97
C PHE A 60 7.48 -22.12 9.03
#